data_AF-A0A5C9BED1-F1
#
_entry.id   AF-A0A5C9BED1-F1
#
_cell.length_a   1.000
_cell.length_b   1.000
_cell.length_c   1.000
_cell.angle_alpha   90.00
_cell.angle_beta   90.00
_cell.angle_gamma   90.00
#
_symmetry.space_group_name_H-M   'P 1'
#
loop_
_entity.id
_entity.type
_entity.pdbx_description
1 polymer ?
#
loop_
_entity_poly.entity_id
_entity_poly.type
_entity_poly.pdbx_seq_one_letter_code
_entity_poly.pdbx_strand_id
1 'polypeptide(L)' 'MIELHDITIRSGSFALTKVALSIPESVYAVLMGGTGQGKTTILEAICGLRSVTSGRVLLN' A
#
# COMPACT_ATOMS: atom_id res chain seq x y z
N MET A 1 3.10 13.10 -5.14
CA MET A 1 2.94 12.57 -3.77
C MET A 1 2.18 11.24 -3.83
N ILE A 2 2.43 10.34 -2.88
CA ILE A 2 1.70 9.06 -2.74
C ILE A 2 1.12 8.98 -1.34
N GLU A 3 -0.19 8.82 -1.21
CA GLU A 3 -0.86 8.66 0.08
C GLU A 3 -1.73 7.41 0.14
N LEU A 4 -1.60 6.69 1.26
CA LEU A 4 -2.48 5.59 1.63
C LEU A 4 -3.30 6.00 2.85
N HIS A 5 -4.62 5.98 2.70
CA HIS A 5 -5.56 6.30 3.78
C HIS A 5 -6.22 5.01 4.27
N ASP A 6 -5.69 4.46 5.37
CA ASP A 6 -6.20 3.28 6.07
C ASP A 6 -6.57 2.12 5.14
N ILE A 7 -5.72 1.85 4.15
CA ILE A 7 -6.05 0.84 3.15
C ILE A 7 -6.04 -0.56 3.78
N THR A 8 -7.01 -1.37 3.36
CA THR A 8 -7.05 -2.79 3.71
C THR A 8 -7.00 -3.61 2.45
N ILE A 9 -6.11 -4.61 2.41
CA ILE A 9 -5.94 -5.52 1.28
C ILE A 9 -5.98 -6.95 1.81
N ARG A 10 -6.76 -7.82 1.16
CA ARG A 10 -6.84 -9.25 1.48
C ARG A 10 -6.30 -10.11 0.32
N SER A 11 -5.58 -11.17 0.67
CA SER A 11 -5.00 -12.14 -0.26
C SER A 11 -5.08 -13.53 0.36
N GLY A 12 -6.21 -14.22 0.19
CA GLY A 12 -6.49 -15.46 0.91
C GLY A 12 -6.54 -15.22 2.43
N SER A 13 -5.74 -15.97 3.19
CA SER A 13 -5.61 -15.80 4.65
C SER A 13 -4.75 -14.61 5.07
N PHE A 14 -3.96 -14.04 4.15
CA PHE A 14 -3.12 -12.88 4.44
C PHE A 14 -3.93 -11.59 4.32
N ALA A 15 -3.73 -10.67 5.27
CA ALA A 15 -4.34 -9.35 5.24
C ALA A 15 -3.37 -8.28 5.71
N LEU A 16 -3.36 -7.17 4.98
CA LEU A 16 -2.84 -5.88 5.45
C LEU A 16 -4.04 -5.04 5.87
N THR A 17 -4.03 -4.51 7.09
CA THR A 17 -5.18 -3.80 7.66
C THR A 17 -4.80 -2.39 8.08
N LYS A 18 -5.58 -1.40 7.64
CA LYS A 18 -5.39 0.02 8.01
C LYS A 18 -3.97 0.51 7.77
N VAL A 19 -3.40 0.18 6.60
CA VAL A 19 -2.09 0.69 6.21
C VAL A 19 -2.24 2.17 5.84
N ALA A 20 -1.52 3.02 6.54
CA ALA A 20 -1.48 4.45 6.29
C ALA A 20 -0.03 4.92 6.13
N LEU A 21 0.24 5.69 5.07
CA LEU A 21 1.52 6.34 4.82
C LEU A 21 1.33 7.55 3.90
N SER A 22 2.28 8.48 3.96
CA SER A 22 2.38 9.60 3.03
C SER A 22 3.85 9.72 2.57
N ILE A 23 4.03 9.75 1.25
CA ILE A 23 5.32 10.00 0.60
C ILE A 23 5.18 11.33 -0.15
N PRO A 24 5.84 12.40 0.33
CA PRO A 24 5.78 13.70 -0.32
C PRO A 24 6.31 13.69 -1.76
N GLU A 25 6.03 14.75 -2.51
CA GLU A 25 6.67 14.96 -3.80
C GLU A 25 8.21 15.02 -3.69
N SER A 26 8.88 14.60 -4.75
CA SER A 26 10.35 14.59 -4.83
C SER A 26 11.08 13.76 -3.76
N VAL A 27 10.37 12.90 -3.03
CA VAL A 27 10.96 11.99 -2.03
C VAL A 27 11.17 10.61 -2.62
N TYR A 28 12.36 10.05 -2.40
CA TYR A 28 12.66 8.65 -2.65
C TYR A 28 12.42 7.82 -1.39
N ALA A 29 11.43 6.93 -1.43
CA ALA A 29 11.07 6.08 -0.29
C ALA A 29 11.40 4.61 -0.58
N VAL A 30 11.81 3.88 0.46
CA VAL A 30 12.10 2.44 0.40
C VAL A 30 11.13 1.69 1.31
N LEU A 31 10.38 0.75 0.75
CA LEU A 31 9.52 -0.15 1.51
C LEU A 31 10.30 -1.39 1.95
N MET A 32 10.61 -1.48 3.25
CA MET A 32 11.39 -2.58 3.82
C MET A 32 10.53 -3.59 4.60
N GLY A 33 11.06 -4.79 4.81
CA GLY A 33 10.43 -5.85 5.59
C GLY A 33 10.77 -7.25 5.10
N GLY A 34 10.52 -8.28 5.91
CA GLY A 34 10.77 -9.68 5.56
C GLY A 34 9.95 -10.19 4.37
N THR A 35 10.33 -11.36 3.83
CA THR A 35 9.57 -12.05 2.77
C THR A 35 8.15 -12.37 3.26
N GLY A 36 7.15 -12.19 2.38
CA GLY A 36 5.75 -12.47 2.72
C GLY A 36 5.01 -11.37 3.49
N GLN A 37 5.68 -10.29 3.89
CA GLN A 37 5.08 -9.21 4.70
C GLN A 37 4.22 -8.21 3.89
N GLY A 38 3.85 -8.52 2.65
CA GLY A 38 2.92 -7.69 1.85
C GLY A 38 3.54 -6.50 1.11
N LYS A 39 4.86 -6.42 0.96
CA LYS A 39 5.52 -5.33 0.21
C LYS A 39 5.03 -5.22 -1.23
N THR A 40 5.09 -6.34 -1.98
CA THR A 40 4.57 -6.41 -3.35
C THR A 40 3.08 -6.09 -3.40
N THR A 41 2.32 -6.56 -2.41
CA THR A 41 0.87 -6.28 -2.27
C THR A 41 0.57 -4.79 -2.13
N ILE A 42 1.37 -4.04 -1.35
CA ILE A 42 1.24 -2.58 -1.21
C ILE A 42 1.58 -1.89 -2.53
N LEU A 43 2.70 -2.27 -3.18
CA LEU A 43 3.11 -1.67 -4.45
C LEU A 43 2.09 -1.91 -5.57
N GLU A 44 1.55 -3.12 -5.68
CA GLU A 44 0.47 -3.44 -6.63
C GLU A 44 -0.78 -2.59 -6.39
N ALA A 45 -1.15 -2.35 -5.11
CA ALA A 45 -2.29 -1.52 -4.78
C ALA A 45 -2.05 -0.04 -5.13
N ILE A 46 -0.83 0.48 -4.88
CA ILE A 46 -0.44 1.84 -5.29
C ILE A 46 -0.55 2.00 -6.81
N CYS A 47 -0.07 1.01 -7.58
CA CYS A 47 -0.14 1.03 -9.04
C CYS A 47 -1.53 0.74 -9.63
N GLY A 48 -2.55 0.47 -8.80
CA GLY A 48 -3.90 0.10 -9.26
C GLY A 48 -4.00 -1.32 -9.85
N LEU A 49 -2.98 -2.16 -9.68
CA LEU A 49 -2.96 -3.55 -10.14
C LEU A 49 -3.68 -4.51 -9.18
N ARG A 50 -3.90 -4.07 -7.93
CA ARG A 50 -4.62 -4.81 -6.92
C ARG A 50 -5.66 -3.93 -6.25
N SER A 51 -6.90 -4.43 -6.14
CA SER A 51 -7.99 -3.72 -5.47
C SER A 51 -7.78 -3.65 -3.96
N VAL A 52 -8.03 -2.47 -3.39
CA VAL A 52 -8.16 -2.29 -1.94
C VAL A 52 -9.59 -2.66 -1.53
N THR A 53 -9.74 -3.38 -0.42
CA THR A 53 -11.04 -3.75 0.14
C THR A 53 -11.69 -2.58 0.89
N SER A 54 -10.88 -1.70 1.48
CA SER A 54 -11.31 -0.45 2.10
C SER A 54 -10.20 0.58 2.08
N GLY A 55 -10.54 1.84 2.37
CA GLY A 55 -9.61 2.95 2.32
C GLY A 55 -9.41 3.47 0.90
N ARG A 56 -8.40 4.30 0.69
CA ARG A 56 -8.09 4.88 -0.63
C ARG A 56 -6.59 5.11 -0.83
N VAL A 57 -6.18 4.97 -2.08
CA VAL A 57 -4.86 5.37 -2.59
C VAL A 57 -5.05 6.72 -3.29
N LEU A 58 -4.23 7.72 -2.97
CA LEU A 58 -4.20 9.01 -3.63
C LEU A 58 -2.83 9.20 -4.30
N LEU A 59 -2.86 9.59 -5.57
CA LEU A 59 -1.68 9.88 -6.40
C LEU A 59 -1.89 11.27 -7.02
N ASN A 60 -0.88 12.13 -6.91
CA ASN A 60 -0.87 13.48 -7.50
C ASN A 60 0.55 13.91 -7.83
#